data_AF-A0A0F9EDN1-F1
#
_entry.id   AF-A0A0F9EDN1-F1
#
_cell.length_a   1.000
_cell.length_b   1.000
_cell.length_c   1.000
_cell.angle_alpha   90.00
_cell.angle_beta   90.00
_cell.angle_gamma   90.00
#
_symmetry.space_group_name_H-M   'P 1'
#
loop_
_entity.id
_entity.type
_entity.pdbx_description
1 polymer ?
#
loop_
_entity_poly.entity_id
_entity_poly.type
_entity_poly.pdbx_seq_one_letter_code
_entity_poly.pdbx_strand_id
1 'polypeptide(L)'
;MKWLEDRTGLNSLFNKFMDEPVKGGAKWSYVFGSALVFVFIIQIVSGVILATCYSPSTTDAWGSVYYIQHKTFSGWFVRGMHNIGSSAMIVLAVLHMVQTLIFGAYRKPRELNWISGVFMLLIILGFGLTGYLLPWDQKGYWATQVATSIMGLVPGIGEFVKGVIQGGNDYGNLTLTRFYSFHVFFLPAGLMTFMAVHIYLFRRHGVTPHWKLGELELKKKTQPFWPDQVFKDVVVTVIIFVVMVLVVCYRHGAELQSPADPSSNYIARPEWYFLFLFQLLKYFEGELEVVGAIIIPSIVAALIIALPFIDGAKSRSPAKRLPVLGCFGAGLAGVIFLTVMSSISDFGNERIIKQKEESEKLAHVAVELAENGILPQGGISVFQNDPLYSGEQLFRQHCIVCHNFEGAGGNSAPDLTAYNTKPWLVGFFQNPNSPKYYGNTKLDFMPEYKLEGDDLSYLVDFLLAQAESDKEIDPVLKKTGEIILQENGCNSCHAYDGKGGGLAPTLDAFASDKWLRSLIEDPGQKEFFGQFSDMPAYKDRFLGKRYDIGSKLSYLTTNIELALQRPDMREELLVFLKELIGEKLPTSLT
;
A
#
# COMPACT_ATOMS: atom_id res chain seq x y z
N MET A 1 -48.85 -13.30 -21.87
CA MET A 1 -48.67 -11.92 -21.32
C MET A 1 -49.85 -11.46 -20.48
N LYS A 2 -51.11 -11.50 -20.96
CA LYS A 2 -52.29 -11.02 -20.20
C LYS A 2 -52.46 -11.68 -18.81
N TRP A 3 -52.30 -13.00 -18.72
CA TRP A 3 -52.33 -13.75 -17.45
C TRP A 3 -51.34 -13.26 -16.39
N LEU A 4 -50.15 -12.83 -16.81
CA LEU A 4 -49.10 -12.31 -15.93
C LEU A 4 -49.44 -10.88 -15.49
N GLU A 5 -49.96 -10.07 -16.41
CA GLU A 5 -50.38 -8.70 -16.12
C GLU A 5 -51.52 -8.66 -15.12
N ASP A 6 -52.53 -9.52 -15.28
CA ASP A 6 -53.70 -9.58 -14.39
C ASP A 6 -53.31 -9.93 -12.93
N ARG A 7 -52.15 -10.55 -12.71
CA ARG A 7 -51.66 -10.96 -11.37
C ARG A 7 -50.61 -10.04 -10.79
N THR A 8 -49.74 -9.51 -11.64
CA THR A 8 -48.52 -8.82 -11.20
C THR A 8 -48.55 -7.32 -11.51
N GLY A 9 -49.34 -6.88 -12.49
CA GLY A 9 -49.33 -5.50 -12.98
C GLY A 9 -47.97 -5.02 -13.51
N LEU A 10 -47.03 -5.94 -13.78
CA LEU A 10 -45.65 -5.58 -14.12
C LEU A 10 -45.55 -4.83 -15.44
N ASN A 11 -46.37 -5.17 -16.44
CA ASN A 11 -46.34 -4.50 -17.73
C ASN A 11 -46.97 -3.10 -17.63
N SER A 12 -48.07 -2.91 -16.90
CA SER A 12 -48.62 -1.55 -16.70
C SER A 12 -47.66 -0.66 -15.90
N LEU A 13 -46.98 -1.23 -14.90
CA LEU A 13 -45.94 -0.53 -14.15
C LEU A 13 -44.77 -0.16 -15.07
N PHE A 14 -44.27 -1.11 -15.88
CA PHE A 14 -43.20 -0.88 -16.86
C PHE A 14 -43.58 0.18 -17.90
N ASN A 15 -44.77 0.12 -18.48
CA ASN A 15 -45.25 1.13 -19.44
C ASN A 15 -45.34 2.50 -18.77
N LYS A 16 -45.82 2.58 -17.52
CA LYS A 16 -45.81 3.83 -16.76
C LYS A 16 -44.39 4.38 -16.51
N PHE A 17 -43.37 3.52 -16.46
CA PHE A 17 -41.95 3.94 -16.45
C PHE A 17 -41.48 4.45 -17.81
N MET A 18 -41.82 3.78 -18.89
CA MET A 18 -41.39 4.16 -20.25
C MET A 18 -42.12 5.40 -20.79
N ASP A 19 -43.37 5.62 -20.37
CA ASP A 19 -44.23 6.71 -20.84
C ASP A 19 -44.11 7.98 -19.96
N GLU A 20 -43.18 8.02 -19.02
CA GLU A 20 -42.95 9.18 -18.16
C GLU A 20 -42.68 10.43 -19.01
N PRO A 21 -43.44 11.53 -18.84
CA PRO A 21 -43.33 12.69 -19.72
C PRO A 21 -42.05 13.49 -19.47
N VAL A 22 -41.18 13.55 -20.47
CA VAL A 22 -39.96 14.38 -20.46
C VAL A 22 -40.30 15.80 -20.92
N LYS A 23 -40.59 16.68 -19.96
CA LYS A 23 -40.95 18.08 -20.22
C LYS A 23 -39.84 18.82 -20.96
N GLY A 24 -40.13 19.28 -22.18
CA GLY A 24 -39.16 19.98 -23.04
C GLY A 24 -38.24 19.07 -23.87
N GLY A 25 -38.55 17.78 -23.94
CA GLY A 25 -37.92 16.82 -24.84
C GLY A 25 -36.66 16.15 -24.26
N ALA A 26 -36.26 15.03 -24.86
CA ALA A 26 -35.06 14.30 -24.47
C ALA A 26 -33.78 15.12 -24.70
N LYS A 27 -32.83 15.08 -23.76
CA LYS A 27 -31.59 15.88 -23.79
C LYS A 27 -30.40 15.10 -23.21
N TRP A 28 -29.22 15.35 -23.78
CA TRP A 28 -27.95 14.83 -23.27
C TRP A 28 -27.62 15.30 -21.85
N SER A 29 -28.15 16.45 -21.43
CA SER A 29 -27.97 16.92 -20.06
C SER A 29 -28.67 16.04 -19.03
N TYR A 30 -29.63 15.18 -19.39
CA TYR A 30 -30.41 14.38 -18.44
C TYR A 30 -29.84 12.97 -18.16
N VAL A 31 -28.74 12.62 -18.82
CA VAL A 31 -28.17 11.26 -18.80
C VAL A 31 -27.45 10.89 -17.49
N PHE A 32 -26.97 11.87 -16.72
CA PHE A 32 -26.09 11.61 -15.58
C PHE A 32 -26.76 10.83 -14.45
N GLY A 33 -28.06 11.01 -14.23
CA GLY A 33 -28.81 10.24 -13.24
C GLY A 33 -28.89 8.75 -13.62
N SER A 34 -29.23 8.45 -14.88
CA SER A 34 -29.27 7.08 -15.41
C SER A 34 -27.89 6.43 -15.43
N ALA A 35 -26.84 7.21 -15.76
CA ALA A 35 -25.46 6.74 -15.71
C ALA A 35 -25.00 6.37 -14.29
N LEU A 36 -25.37 7.14 -13.27
CA LEU A 36 -25.10 6.82 -11.87
C LEU A 36 -25.76 5.51 -11.44
N VAL A 37 -27.03 5.30 -11.80
CA VAL A 37 -27.74 4.05 -11.50
C VAL A 37 -27.05 2.86 -12.17
N PHE A 38 -26.62 3.02 -13.42
CA PHE A 38 -25.89 1.98 -14.15
C PHE A 38 -24.57 1.61 -13.47
N VAL A 39 -23.73 2.60 -13.13
CA VAL A 39 -22.46 2.33 -12.43
C VAL A 39 -22.72 1.76 -11.03
N PHE A 40 -23.76 2.20 -10.32
CA PHE A 40 -24.15 1.61 -9.04
C PHE A 40 -24.52 0.13 -9.18
N ILE A 41 -25.25 -0.26 -10.23
CA ILE A 41 -25.53 -1.69 -10.51
C ILE A 41 -24.23 -2.46 -10.73
N ILE A 42 -23.27 -1.90 -11.49
CA ILE A 42 -21.94 -2.51 -11.66
C ILE A 42 -21.26 -2.70 -10.30
N GLN A 43 -21.28 -1.69 -9.42
CA GLN A 43 -20.69 -1.79 -8.07
C GLN A 43 -21.35 -2.89 -7.23
N ILE A 44 -22.68 -3.01 -7.25
CA ILE A 44 -23.38 -4.06 -6.52
C ILE A 44 -23.02 -5.44 -7.06
N VAL A 45 -23.11 -5.65 -8.39
CA VAL A 45 -22.83 -6.95 -9.00
C VAL A 45 -21.38 -7.37 -8.77
N SER A 46 -20.43 -6.48 -9.06
CA SER A 46 -19.00 -6.73 -8.81
C SER A 46 -18.70 -6.95 -7.32
N GLY A 47 -19.29 -6.15 -6.43
CA GLY A 47 -19.10 -6.26 -4.99
C GLY A 47 -19.61 -7.59 -4.43
N VAL A 48 -20.78 -8.05 -4.87
CA VAL A 48 -21.32 -9.37 -4.50
C VAL A 48 -20.40 -10.50 -4.99
N ILE A 49 -19.91 -10.43 -6.23
CA ILE A 49 -18.96 -11.43 -6.76
C ILE A 49 -17.67 -11.43 -5.92
N LEU A 50 -17.08 -10.26 -5.64
CA LEU A 50 -15.87 -10.15 -4.83
C LEU A 50 -16.09 -10.68 -3.40
N ALA A 51 -17.25 -10.42 -2.80
CA ALA A 51 -17.59 -10.91 -1.46
C ALA A 51 -17.64 -12.44 -1.36
N THR A 52 -17.82 -13.17 -2.47
CA THR A 52 -17.75 -14.64 -2.46
C THR A 52 -16.32 -15.20 -2.37
N CYS A 53 -15.32 -14.39 -2.70
CA CYS A 53 -13.90 -14.79 -2.71
C CYS A 53 -13.06 -14.07 -1.64
N TYR A 54 -13.58 -12.99 -1.06
CA TYR A 54 -12.88 -12.17 -0.08
C TYR A 54 -13.03 -12.72 1.35
N SER A 55 -11.94 -12.74 2.11
CA SER A 55 -11.94 -13.11 3.53
C SER A 55 -11.73 -11.88 4.43
N PRO A 56 -12.73 -11.45 5.22
CA PRO A 56 -12.63 -10.26 6.07
C PRO A 56 -11.84 -10.54 7.37
N SER A 57 -10.57 -10.92 7.25
CA SER A 57 -9.67 -11.11 8.39
C SER A 57 -8.29 -10.51 8.15
N THR A 58 -7.63 -9.99 9.18
CA THR A 58 -6.29 -9.39 9.03
C THR A 58 -5.23 -10.39 8.59
N THR A 59 -5.46 -11.69 8.80
CA THR A 59 -4.59 -12.74 8.27
C THR A 59 -4.83 -12.94 6.77
N ASP A 60 -6.09 -13.08 6.37
CA ASP A 60 -6.43 -13.59 5.05
C ASP A 60 -6.82 -12.51 4.03
N ALA A 61 -7.12 -11.28 4.45
CA ALA A 61 -7.68 -10.25 3.57
C ALA A 61 -6.77 -9.93 2.40
N TRP A 62 -5.52 -9.53 2.67
CA TRP A 62 -4.53 -9.26 1.64
C TRP A 62 -4.34 -10.46 0.70
N GLY A 63 -4.23 -11.66 1.28
CA GLY A 63 -4.07 -12.88 0.50
C GLY A 63 -5.28 -13.19 -0.39
N SER A 64 -6.50 -13.05 0.12
CA SER A 64 -7.72 -13.24 -0.66
C SER A 64 -7.81 -12.24 -1.82
N VAL A 65 -7.37 -10.99 -1.62
CA VAL A 65 -7.30 -9.98 -2.69
C VAL A 65 -6.22 -10.32 -3.72
N TYR A 66 -5.05 -10.80 -3.30
CA TYR A 66 -4.03 -11.34 -4.18
C TYR A 66 -4.57 -12.49 -5.04
N TYR A 67 -5.26 -13.47 -4.43
CA TYR A 67 -5.89 -14.58 -5.16
C TYR A 67 -6.93 -14.09 -6.17
N ILE A 68 -7.80 -13.15 -5.78
CA ILE A 68 -8.77 -12.52 -6.70
C ILE A 68 -8.05 -11.86 -7.89
N GLN A 69 -6.97 -11.13 -7.63
CA GLN A 69 -6.25 -10.37 -8.64
C GLN A 69 -5.42 -11.26 -9.57
N HIS A 70 -4.76 -12.30 -9.07
CA HIS A 70 -3.74 -13.02 -9.83
C HIS A 70 -4.11 -14.48 -10.17
N LYS A 71 -5.00 -15.11 -9.40
CA LYS A 71 -5.30 -16.55 -9.53
C LYS A 71 -6.72 -16.84 -10.02
N THR A 72 -7.70 -16.06 -9.60
CA THR A 72 -9.10 -16.27 -9.97
C THR A 72 -9.35 -15.89 -11.43
N PHE A 73 -10.00 -16.77 -12.17
CA PHE A 73 -10.37 -16.50 -13.57
C PHE A 73 -11.17 -15.21 -13.69
N SER A 74 -10.66 -14.26 -14.48
CA SER A 74 -11.24 -12.92 -14.66
C SER A 74 -11.42 -12.10 -13.37
N GLY A 75 -10.79 -12.49 -12.26
CA GLY A 75 -10.93 -11.81 -10.97
C GLY A 75 -10.31 -10.40 -10.98
N TRP A 76 -9.16 -10.23 -11.65
CA TRP A 76 -8.57 -8.90 -11.90
C TRP A 76 -9.53 -7.95 -12.60
N PHE A 77 -10.34 -8.45 -13.55
CA PHE A 77 -11.29 -7.62 -14.29
C PHE A 77 -12.45 -7.19 -13.40
N VAL A 78 -13.04 -8.12 -12.62
CA VAL A 78 -14.13 -7.79 -11.69
C VAL A 78 -13.65 -6.82 -10.61
N ARG A 79 -12.46 -7.07 -10.03
CA ARG A 79 -11.83 -6.18 -9.05
C ARG A 79 -11.52 -4.81 -9.64
N GLY A 80 -10.97 -4.76 -10.86
CA GLY A 80 -10.71 -3.53 -11.59
C GLY A 80 -11.98 -2.74 -11.87
N MET A 81 -13.05 -3.39 -12.32
CA MET A 81 -14.35 -2.75 -12.57
C MET A 81 -14.97 -2.20 -11.28
N HIS A 82 -14.80 -2.90 -10.15
CA HIS A 82 -15.21 -2.41 -8.84
C HIS A 82 -14.42 -1.14 -8.46
N ASN A 83 -13.08 -1.19 -8.54
CA ASN A 83 -12.20 -0.06 -8.21
C ASN A 83 -12.43 1.16 -9.11
N ILE A 84 -12.39 1.01 -10.43
CA ILE A 84 -12.59 2.11 -11.38
C ILE A 84 -14.03 2.63 -11.34
N GLY A 85 -15.02 1.75 -11.12
CA GLY A 85 -16.40 2.15 -10.96
C GLY A 85 -16.64 3.03 -9.73
N SER A 86 -15.88 2.85 -8.63
CA SER A 86 -15.96 3.75 -7.48
C SER A 86 -15.56 5.19 -7.84
N SER A 87 -14.50 5.36 -8.63
CA SER A 87 -14.07 6.68 -9.14
C SER A 87 -15.09 7.25 -10.13
N ALA A 88 -15.64 6.42 -11.03
CA ALA A 88 -16.68 6.84 -11.97
C ALA A 88 -17.95 7.33 -11.24
N MET A 89 -18.36 6.68 -10.14
CA MET A 89 -19.49 7.13 -9.33
C MET A 89 -19.29 8.54 -8.79
N ILE A 90 -18.10 8.85 -8.25
CA ILE A 90 -17.81 10.17 -7.68
C ILE A 90 -17.83 11.25 -8.78
N VAL A 91 -17.18 10.99 -9.92
CA VAL A 91 -17.19 11.92 -11.07
C VAL A 91 -18.61 12.17 -11.56
N LEU A 92 -19.40 11.11 -11.77
CA LEU A 92 -20.78 11.24 -12.24
C LEU A 92 -21.68 11.91 -11.21
N ALA A 93 -21.46 11.71 -9.90
CA ALA A 93 -22.21 12.37 -8.84
C ALA A 93 -21.96 13.88 -8.85
N VAL A 94 -20.71 14.31 -9.01
CA VAL A 94 -20.38 15.73 -9.16
C VAL A 94 -20.99 16.31 -10.44
N LEU A 95 -20.88 15.62 -11.59
CA LEU A 95 -21.49 16.07 -12.84
C LEU A 95 -23.02 16.18 -12.74
N HIS A 96 -23.66 15.21 -12.10
CA HIS A 96 -25.10 15.23 -11.86
C HIS A 96 -25.49 16.39 -10.93
N MET A 97 -24.72 16.64 -9.87
CA MET A 97 -24.95 17.78 -8.98
C MET A 97 -24.80 19.11 -9.74
N VAL A 98 -23.73 19.30 -10.51
CA VAL A 98 -23.51 20.49 -11.34
C VAL A 98 -24.65 20.70 -12.35
N GLN A 99 -25.10 19.63 -13.02
CA GLN A 99 -26.27 19.67 -13.89
C GLN A 99 -27.51 20.16 -13.14
N THR A 100 -27.81 19.60 -11.97
CA THR A 100 -28.99 20.00 -11.19
C THR A 100 -28.91 21.46 -10.72
N LEU A 101 -27.71 21.97 -10.43
CA LEU A 101 -27.46 23.37 -10.11
C LEU A 101 -27.72 24.29 -11.30
N ILE A 102 -27.15 23.97 -12.47
CA ILE A 102 -27.34 24.75 -13.70
C ILE A 102 -28.83 24.82 -14.07
N PHE A 103 -29.57 23.72 -13.94
CA PHE A 103 -31.01 23.69 -14.25
C PHE A 103 -31.89 24.28 -13.13
N GLY A 104 -31.36 24.48 -11.93
CA GLY A 104 -32.14 24.90 -10.76
C GLY A 104 -33.17 23.85 -10.35
N ALA A 105 -32.80 22.58 -10.50
CA ALA A 105 -33.64 21.42 -10.22
C ALA A 105 -33.84 21.18 -8.72
N TYR A 106 -33.06 21.83 -7.85
CA TYR A 106 -33.19 21.78 -6.39
C TYR A 106 -34.31 22.68 -5.84
N ARG A 107 -34.84 23.59 -6.67
CA ARG A 107 -35.85 24.58 -6.24
C ARG A 107 -37.24 23.98 -6.15
N LYS A 108 -38.15 24.67 -5.45
CA LYS A 108 -39.55 24.29 -5.28
C LYS A 108 -40.18 23.68 -6.55
N PRO A 109 -40.87 22.52 -6.46
CA PRO A 109 -41.16 21.70 -5.27
C PRO A 109 -40.17 20.54 -5.02
N ARG A 110 -38.89 20.67 -5.41
CA ARG A 110 -37.90 19.57 -5.43
C ARG A 110 -36.84 19.69 -4.33
N GLU A 111 -37.14 20.40 -3.24
CA GLU A 111 -36.23 20.59 -2.11
C GLU A 111 -35.82 19.24 -1.50
N LEU A 112 -36.78 18.31 -1.35
CA LEU A 112 -36.51 16.97 -0.82
C LEU A 112 -35.72 16.07 -1.80
N ASN A 113 -35.87 16.27 -3.11
CA ASN A 113 -35.02 15.61 -4.11
C ASN A 113 -33.56 16.03 -3.93
N TRP A 114 -33.32 17.33 -3.74
CA TRP A 114 -31.98 17.83 -3.51
C TRP A 114 -31.37 17.27 -2.22
N ILE A 115 -32.10 17.37 -1.10
CA ILE A 115 -31.63 16.87 0.20
C ILE A 115 -31.29 15.38 0.13
N SER A 116 -32.18 14.55 -0.46
CA SER A 116 -31.88 13.12 -0.67
C SER A 116 -30.65 12.90 -1.55
N GLY A 117 -30.45 13.72 -2.60
CA GLY A 117 -29.24 13.69 -3.43
C GLY A 117 -27.96 13.99 -2.66
N VAL A 118 -27.99 14.99 -1.77
CA VAL A 118 -26.84 15.35 -0.92
C VAL A 118 -26.52 14.22 0.07
N PHE A 119 -27.53 13.60 0.70
CA PHE A 119 -27.30 12.44 1.57
C PHE A 119 -26.69 11.25 0.81
N MET A 120 -27.16 10.98 -0.42
CA MET A 120 -26.53 9.96 -1.26
C MET A 120 -25.08 10.30 -1.59
N LEU A 121 -24.75 11.57 -1.89
CA LEU A 121 -23.37 11.99 -2.11
C LEU A 121 -22.48 11.70 -0.89
N LEU A 122 -22.97 11.99 0.32
CA LEU A 122 -22.24 11.66 1.56
C LEU A 122 -22.03 10.16 1.73
N ILE A 123 -23.03 9.34 1.40
CA ILE A 123 -22.90 7.87 1.41
C ILE A 123 -21.88 7.39 0.36
N ILE A 124 -21.89 7.96 -0.85
CA ILE A 124 -20.91 7.67 -1.91
C ILE A 124 -19.48 7.97 -1.45
N LEU A 125 -19.26 9.10 -0.77
CA LEU A 125 -17.96 9.40 -0.17
C LEU A 125 -17.60 8.40 0.95
N GLY A 126 -18.58 7.97 1.75
CA GLY A 126 -18.40 6.94 2.78
C GLY A 126 -17.98 5.57 2.24
N PHE A 127 -18.46 5.18 1.05
CA PHE A 127 -17.96 3.97 0.35
C PHE A 127 -16.47 4.07 0.04
N GLY A 128 -16.01 5.23 -0.40
CA GLY A 128 -14.60 5.49 -0.70
C GLY A 128 -13.69 5.46 0.54
N LEU A 129 -14.20 5.58 1.75
CA LEU A 129 -13.43 5.38 2.98
C LEU A 129 -13.46 3.92 3.43
N THR A 130 -14.64 3.30 3.41
CA THR A 130 -14.83 1.95 3.96
C THR A 130 -14.28 0.84 3.07
N GLY A 131 -14.30 1.03 1.74
CA GLY A 131 -13.86 0.01 0.78
C GLY A 131 -12.33 -0.08 0.66
N TYR A 132 -11.62 1.02 0.89
CA TYR A 132 -10.16 1.09 0.73
C TYR A 132 -9.40 0.33 1.81
N LEU A 133 -10.00 0.09 2.97
CA LEU A 133 -9.40 -0.73 4.01
C LEU A 133 -9.40 -2.23 3.64
N LEU A 134 -10.35 -2.68 2.83
CA LEU A 134 -10.61 -4.11 2.61
C LEU A 134 -9.43 -4.87 1.97
N PRO A 135 -8.63 -4.31 1.05
CA PRO A 135 -7.41 -4.96 0.59
C PRO A 135 -6.38 -5.25 1.69
N TRP A 136 -6.46 -4.57 2.84
CA TRP A 136 -5.52 -4.70 3.96
C TRP A 136 -4.05 -4.53 3.55
N ASP A 137 -3.81 -3.56 2.66
CA ASP A 137 -2.49 -3.13 2.22
C ASP A 137 -2.05 -1.84 2.94
N GLN A 138 -0.80 -1.43 2.76
CA GLN A 138 -0.24 -0.25 3.42
C GLN A 138 -1.11 1.00 3.20
N LYS A 139 -1.43 1.33 1.95
CA LYS A 139 -2.28 2.48 1.62
C LYS A 139 -3.63 2.44 2.34
N GLY A 140 -4.35 1.31 2.30
CA GLY A 140 -5.67 1.17 2.90
C GLY A 140 -5.66 1.30 4.43
N TYR A 141 -4.69 0.66 5.08
CA TYR A 141 -4.51 0.69 6.54
C TYR A 141 -4.24 2.10 7.05
N TRP A 142 -3.21 2.76 6.51
CA TRP A 142 -2.78 4.07 6.98
C TRP A 142 -3.75 5.19 6.60
N ALA A 143 -4.39 5.12 5.42
CA ALA A 143 -5.44 6.07 5.06
C ALA A 143 -6.65 5.98 5.99
N THR A 144 -7.00 4.76 6.42
CA THR A 144 -8.10 4.56 7.37
C THR A 144 -7.76 5.15 8.73
N GLN A 145 -6.56 4.90 9.24
CA GLN A 145 -6.10 5.45 10.52
C GLN A 145 -6.21 6.99 10.56
N VAL A 146 -5.83 7.67 9.48
CA VAL A 146 -5.99 9.12 9.36
C VAL A 146 -7.47 9.51 9.37
N ALA A 147 -8.31 8.84 8.57
CA ALA A 147 -9.73 9.17 8.44
C ALA A 147 -10.52 8.99 9.76
N THR A 148 -10.28 7.92 10.50
CA THR A 148 -10.89 7.67 11.81
C THR A 148 -10.31 8.55 12.91
N SER A 149 -9.05 8.97 12.81
CA SER A 149 -8.48 9.96 13.75
C SER A 149 -9.13 11.32 13.57
N ILE A 150 -9.35 11.75 12.33
CA ILE A 150 -10.16 12.94 12.01
C ILE A 150 -11.57 12.82 12.61
N MET A 151 -12.19 11.64 12.54
CA MET A 151 -13.50 11.39 13.15
C MET A 151 -13.48 11.49 14.68
N GLY A 152 -12.36 11.14 15.31
CA GLY A 152 -12.10 11.32 16.74
C GLY A 152 -12.17 12.77 17.21
N LEU A 153 -11.83 13.71 16.33
CA LEU A 153 -11.84 15.15 16.61
C LEU A 153 -13.25 15.74 16.79
N VAL A 154 -14.32 14.99 16.50
CA VAL A 154 -15.70 15.47 16.69
C VAL A 154 -15.95 15.73 18.18
N PRO A 155 -16.28 16.97 18.59
CA PRO A 155 -16.47 17.28 20.00
C PRO A 155 -17.58 16.45 20.64
N GLY A 156 -17.33 15.97 21.86
CA GLY A 156 -18.30 15.24 22.69
C GLY A 156 -18.40 13.74 22.40
N ILE A 157 -18.53 13.32 21.14
CA ILE A 157 -18.77 11.90 20.79
C ILE A 157 -17.68 11.27 19.92
N GLY A 158 -16.74 12.05 19.40
CA GLY A 158 -15.74 11.60 18.41
C GLY A 158 -14.88 10.44 18.88
N GLU A 159 -14.25 10.55 20.06
CA GLU A 159 -13.43 9.47 20.62
C GLU A 159 -14.22 8.17 20.87
N PHE A 160 -15.48 8.28 21.31
CA PHE A 160 -16.35 7.12 21.46
C PHE A 160 -16.63 6.46 20.10
N VAL A 161 -17.00 7.25 19.09
CA VAL A 161 -17.26 6.75 17.72
C VAL A 161 -16.00 6.12 17.13
N LYS A 162 -14.84 6.76 17.28
CA LYS A 162 -13.53 6.23 16.86
C LYS A 162 -13.26 4.89 17.53
N GLY A 163 -13.40 4.79 18.86
CA GLY A 163 -13.21 3.54 19.59
C GLY A 163 -14.17 2.42 19.15
N VAL A 164 -15.43 2.76 18.84
CA VAL A 164 -16.42 1.81 18.30
C VAL A 164 -16.13 1.43 16.85
N ILE A 165 -15.54 2.29 16.03
CA ILE A 165 -15.19 1.93 14.65
C ILE A 165 -13.90 1.13 14.62
N GLN A 166 -12.89 1.55 15.37
CA GLN A 166 -11.59 0.90 15.49
C GLN A 166 -11.71 -0.46 16.17
N GLY A 167 -12.47 -0.58 17.26
CA GLY A 167 -12.72 -1.86 17.93
C GLY A 167 -11.57 -2.42 18.75
N GLY A 168 -10.61 -1.58 19.11
CA GLY A 168 -9.50 -1.92 19.98
C GLY A 168 -8.56 -0.74 20.13
N ASN A 169 -7.45 -0.98 20.84
CA ASN A 169 -6.38 0.01 20.98
C ASN A 169 -5.63 0.22 19.65
N ASP A 170 -5.59 -0.82 18.81
CA ASP A 170 -4.93 -0.84 17.50
C ASP A 170 -5.92 -1.24 16.39
N TYR A 171 -5.53 -0.99 15.15
CA TYR A 171 -6.30 -1.40 13.97
C TYR A 171 -6.05 -2.89 13.74
N GLY A 172 -7.12 -3.67 13.75
CA GLY A 172 -7.02 -5.12 13.68
C GLY A 172 -8.27 -5.79 13.12
N ASN A 173 -8.44 -7.06 13.46
CA ASN A 173 -9.51 -7.89 12.91
C ASN A 173 -10.91 -7.33 13.17
N LEU A 174 -11.14 -6.72 14.34
CA LEU A 174 -12.44 -6.11 14.63
C LEU A 174 -12.70 -4.86 13.79
N THR A 175 -11.66 -4.05 13.52
CA THR A 175 -11.75 -2.91 12.62
C THR A 175 -12.17 -3.39 11.23
N LEU A 176 -11.42 -4.35 10.68
CA LEU A 176 -11.64 -4.83 9.31
C LEU A 176 -13.04 -5.43 9.12
N THR A 177 -13.50 -6.26 10.05
CA THR A 177 -14.83 -6.90 9.98
C THR A 177 -15.97 -5.87 10.10
N ARG A 178 -15.81 -4.80 10.90
CA ARG A 178 -16.77 -3.70 10.98
C ARG A 178 -16.82 -2.91 9.67
N PHE A 179 -15.67 -2.55 9.13
CA PHE A 179 -15.57 -1.87 7.84
C PHE A 179 -16.19 -2.69 6.71
N TYR A 180 -15.89 -3.99 6.65
CA TYR A 180 -16.54 -4.92 5.73
C TYR A 180 -18.06 -4.89 5.89
N SER A 181 -18.56 -4.97 7.13
CA SER A 181 -20.01 -4.94 7.38
C SER A 181 -20.65 -3.63 6.94
N PHE A 182 -20.03 -2.48 7.22
CA PHE A 182 -20.50 -1.18 6.76
C PHE A 182 -20.48 -1.06 5.24
N HIS A 183 -19.41 -1.49 4.59
CA HIS A 183 -19.23 -1.38 3.15
C HIS A 183 -20.17 -2.30 2.38
N VAL A 184 -20.38 -3.54 2.84
CA VAL A 184 -21.14 -4.55 2.08
C VAL A 184 -22.63 -4.52 2.43
N PHE A 185 -23.01 -4.16 3.65
CA PHE A 185 -24.42 -4.22 4.07
C PHE A 185 -25.03 -2.84 4.35
N PHE A 186 -24.47 -2.08 5.27
CA PHE A 186 -25.13 -0.86 5.77
C PHE A 186 -25.14 0.29 4.76
N LEU A 187 -24.00 0.59 4.13
CA LEU A 187 -23.91 1.67 3.15
C LEU A 187 -24.71 1.36 1.87
N PRO A 188 -24.69 0.12 1.30
CA PRO A 188 -25.55 -0.23 0.17
C PRO A 188 -27.03 -0.13 0.50
N ALA A 189 -27.45 -0.63 1.67
CA ALA A 189 -28.84 -0.51 2.11
C ALA A 189 -29.28 0.95 2.24
N GLY A 190 -28.42 1.79 2.83
CA GLY A 190 -28.65 3.24 2.93
C GLY A 190 -28.76 3.90 1.55
N LEU A 191 -27.81 3.64 0.66
CA LEU A 191 -27.81 4.21 -0.69
C LEU A 191 -29.05 3.76 -1.50
N MET A 192 -29.41 2.49 -1.45
CA MET A 192 -30.63 1.98 -2.12
C MET A 192 -31.90 2.64 -1.58
N THR A 193 -31.99 2.84 -0.26
CA THR A 193 -33.14 3.49 0.38
C THR A 193 -33.27 4.93 -0.09
N PHE A 194 -32.20 5.72 0.01
CA PHE A 194 -32.22 7.11 -0.45
C PHE A 194 -32.41 7.22 -1.96
N MET A 195 -31.87 6.29 -2.75
CA MET A 195 -32.06 6.24 -4.20
C MET A 195 -33.52 5.97 -4.57
N ALA A 196 -34.19 5.04 -3.89
CA ALA A 196 -35.61 4.78 -4.09
C ALA A 196 -36.46 6.02 -3.78
N VAL A 197 -36.17 6.70 -2.66
CA VAL A 197 -36.81 7.98 -2.30
C VAL A 197 -36.53 9.05 -3.36
N HIS A 198 -35.29 9.17 -3.82
CA HIS A 198 -34.87 10.17 -4.79
C HIS A 198 -35.58 9.99 -6.14
N ILE A 199 -35.63 8.76 -6.66
CA ILE A 199 -36.34 8.42 -7.90
C ILE A 199 -37.85 8.64 -7.72
N TYR A 200 -38.43 8.23 -6.60
CA TYR A 200 -39.86 8.47 -6.31
C TYR A 200 -40.22 9.95 -6.35
N LEU A 201 -39.46 10.80 -5.64
CA LEU A 201 -39.70 12.25 -5.61
C LEU A 201 -39.49 12.89 -6.99
N PHE A 202 -38.48 12.42 -7.73
CA PHE A 202 -38.22 12.86 -9.11
C PHE A 202 -39.42 12.57 -10.00
N ARG A 203 -40.00 11.37 -9.92
CA ARG A 203 -41.18 10.97 -10.71
C ARG A 203 -42.43 11.75 -10.29
N ARG A 204 -42.59 12.03 -9.00
CA ARG A 204 -43.72 12.84 -8.51
C ARG A 204 -43.72 14.26 -9.10
N HIS A 205 -42.54 14.86 -9.25
CA HIS A 205 -42.41 16.27 -9.69
C HIS A 205 -42.01 16.44 -11.16
N GLY A 206 -41.58 15.36 -11.81
CA GLY A 206 -41.10 15.31 -13.19
C GLY A 206 -39.78 16.07 -13.41
N VAL A 207 -39.19 15.85 -14.59
CA VAL A 207 -37.95 16.50 -15.05
C VAL A 207 -38.07 18.02 -15.00
N THR A 208 -36.99 18.69 -14.58
CA THR A 208 -36.89 20.16 -14.66
C THR A 208 -36.58 20.57 -16.10
N PRO A 209 -37.49 21.28 -16.79
CA PRO A 209 -37.26 21.69 -18.16
C PRO A 209 -36.20 22.78 -18.28
N HIS A 210 -35.69 22.97 -19.49
CA HIS A 210 -34.74 24.04 -19.77
C HIS A 210 -35.37 25.43 -19.55
N TRP A 211 -34.66 26.34 -18.86
CA TRP A 211 -35.19 27.63 -18.39
C TRP A 211 -35.59 28.63 -19.48
N LYS A 212 -35.16 28.42 -20.73
CA LYS A 212 -35.54 29.27 -21.88
C LYS A 212 -36.90 28.90 -22.51
N LEU A 213 -37.47 27.73 -22.18
CA LEU A 213 -38.69 27.26 -22.82
C LEU A 213 -39.93 27.80 -22.08
N GLY A 214 -40.81 28.47 -22.81
CA GLY A 214 -42.13 28.87 -22.32
C GLY A 214 -43.10 27.70 -22.23
N GLU A 215 -44.22 27.86 -21.53
CA GLU A 215 -45.17 26.77 -21.24
C GLU A 215 -45.76 26.10 -22.49
N LEU A 216 -46.10 26.90 -23.51
CA LEU A 216 -46.62 26.39 -24.78
C LEU A 216 -45.59 25.53 -25.52
N GLU A 217 -44.34 25.99 -25.56
CA GLU A 217 -43.22 25.25 -26.15
C GLU A 217 -42.91 23.97 -25.37
N LEU A 218 -43.04 24.00 -24.04
CA LEU A 218 -42.88 22.82 -23.21
C LEU A 218 -43.93 21.76 -23.52
N LYS A 219 -45.21 22.13 -23.63
CA LYS A 219 -46.27 21.19 -24.00
C LYS A 219 -46.02 20.58 -25.38
N LYS A 220 -45.64 21.38 -26.38
CA LYS A 220 -45.34 20.91 -27.73
C LYS A 220 -44.15 19.95 -27.79
N LYS A 221 -43.11 20.19 -26.98
CA LYS A 221 -41.88 19.39 -26.98
C LYS A 221 -41.87 18.28 -25.94
N THR A 222 -42.94 18.12 -25.16
CA THR A 222 -43.01 17.03 -24.20
C THR A 222 -43.22 15.73 -24.96
N GLN A 223 -42.37 14.75 -24.67
CA GLN A 223 -42.39 13.44 -25.29
C GLN A 223 -42.22 12.37 -24.20
N PRO A 224 -42.66 11.13 -24.45
CA PRO A 224 -42.39 10.02 -23.53
C PRO A 224 -40.88 9.79 -23.37
N PHE A 225 -40.49 9.18 -22.25
CA PHE A 225 -39.11 8.86 -21.93
C PHE A 225 -38.52 7.86 -22.94
N TRP A 226 -39.29 6.84 -23.31
CA TRP A 226 -39.00 5.97 -24.43
C TRP A 226 -39.47 6.58 -25.77
N PRO A 227 -38.70 6.46 -26.87
CA PRO A 227 -37.38 5.84 -26.99
C PRO A 227 -36.21 6.82 -26.84
N ASP A 228 -36.44 8.12 -27.05
CA ASP A 228 -35.38 9.08 -27.33
C ASP A 228 -34.48 9.44 -26.14
N GLN A 229 -35.01 9.41 -24.91
CA GLN A 229 -34.19 9.65 -23.73
C GLN A 229 -33.44 8.38 -23.36
N VAL A 230 -34.11 7.22 -23.42
CA VAL A 230 -33.47 5.91 -23.22
C VAL A 230 -32.31 5.70 -24.18
N PHE A 231 -32.46 6.04 -25.45
CA PHE A 231 -31.36 5.97 -26.42
C PHE A 231 -30.14 6.79 -25.98
N LYS A 232 -30.35 8.05 -25.55
CA LYS A 232 -29.25 8.91 -25.07
C LYS A 232 -28.60 8.35 -23.81
N ASP A 233 -29.41 7.83 -22.89
CA ASP A 233 -28.94 7.21 -21.66
C ASP A 233 -28.08 5.97 -21.98
N VAL A 234 -28.53 5.09 -22.87
CA VAL A 234 -27.79 3.90 -23.31
C VAL A 234 -26.47 4.27 -24.00
N VAL A 235 -26.47 5.26 -24.88
CA VAL A 235 -25.22 5.71 -25.55
C VAL A 235 -24.20 6.16 -24.50
N VAL A 236 -24.60 6.97 -23.53
CA VAL A 236 -23.68 7.48 -22.50
C VAL A 236 -23.21 6.37 -21.56
N THR A 237 -24.09 5.46 -21.13
CA THR A 237 -23.68 4.34 -20.26
C THR A 237 -22.75 3.38 -20.97
N VAL A 238 -22.96 3.10 -22.26
CA VAL A 238 -22.03 2.29 -23.08
C VAL A 238 -20.67 2.98 -23.21
N ILE A 239 -20.63 4.29 -23.47
CA ILE A 239 -19.36 5.03 -23.54
C ILE A 239 -18.61 4.94 -22.20
N ILE A 240 -19.29 5.18 -21.09
CA ILE A 240 -18.70 5.08 -19.74
C ILE A 240 -18.20 3.66 -19.49
N PHE A 241 -19.00 2.65 -19.81
CA PHE A 241 -18.63 1.24 -19.64
C PHE A 241 -17.38 0.89 -20.46
N VAL A 242 -17.33 1.29 -21.74
CA VAL A 242 -16.17 1.06 -22.60
C VAL A 242 -14.93 1.74 -22.05
N VAL A 243 -15.03 2.99 -21.59
CA VAL A 243 -13.90 3.69 -20.95
C VAL A 243 -13.43 2.95 -19.70
N MET A 244 -14.35 2.49 -18.85
CA MET A 244 -14.01 1.70 -17.66
C MET A 244 -13.27 0.41 -18.05
N VAL A 245 -13.79 -0.34 -19.02
CA VAL A 245 -13.18 -1.58 -19.52
C VAL A 245 -11.79 -1.31 -20.08
N LEU A 246 -11.61 -0.27 -20.89
CA LEU A 246 -10.30 0.10 -21.45
C LEU A 246 -9.28 0.41 -20.36
N VAL A 247 -9.67 1.18 -19.33
CA VAL A 247 -8.79 1.49 -18.20
C VAL A 247 -8.44 0.23 -17.41
N VAL A 248 -9.41 -0.66 -17.16
CA VAL A 248 -9.19 -1.92 -16.45
C VAL A 248 -8.27 -2.85 -17.23
N CYS A 249 -8.44 -2.96 -18.54
CA CYS A 249 -7.56 -3.74 -19.42
C CYS A 249 -6.14 -3.16 -19.47
N TYR A 250 -6.01 -1.83 -19.51
CA TYR A 250 -4.70 -1.16 -19.50
C TYR A 250 -3.95 -1.37 -18.17
N ARG A 251 -4.66 -1.30 -17.04
CA ARG A 251 -4.07 -1.50 -15.70
C ARG A 251 -3.96 -2.97 -15.27
N HIS A 252 -4.58 -3.88 -16.03
CA HIS A 252 -4.77 -5.27 -15.65
C HIS A 252 -5.38 -5.41 -14.24
N GLY A 253 -6.46 -4.68 -13.95
CA GLY A 253 -7.19 -4.74 -12.67
C GLY A 253 -6.98 -3.52 -11.78
N ALA A 254 -6.77 -3.74 -10.49
CA ALA A 254 -6.53 -2.68 -9.51
C ALA A 254 -5.17 -2.85 -8.81
N GLU A 255 -4.59 -1.74 -8.36
CA GLU A 255 -3.33 -1.75 -7.59
C GLU A 255 -3.53 -2.53 -6.28
N LEU A 256 -2.52 -3.30 -5.87
CA LEU A 256 -2.45 -3.96 -4.57
C LEU A 256 -1.06 -3.68 -4.01
N GLN A 257 -0.98 -2.88 -2.95
CA GLN A 257 0.31 -2.61 -2.32
C GLN A 257 0.77 -3.78 -1.46
N SER A 258 1.98 -3.68 -0.89
CA SER A 258 2.45 -4.66 0.08
C SER A 258 1.47 -4.79 1.25
N PRO A 259 1.42 -5.96 1.91
CA PRO A 259 0.60 -6.16 3.10
C PRO A 259 0.81 -5.06 4.14
N ALA A 260 -0.27 -4.67 4.84
CA ALA A 260 -0.17 -3.65 5.87
C ALA A 260 0.79 -4.08 7.00
N ASP A 261 1.74 -3.20 7.32
CA ASP A 261 2.66 -3.34 8.44
C ASP A 261 2.47 -2.18 9.41
N PRO A 262 1.83 -2.41 10.57
CA PRO A 262 1.63 -1.39 11.60
C PRO A 262 2.92 -0.78 12.16
N SER A 263 4.07 -1.43 12.00
CA SER A 263 5.37 -0.93 12.47
C SER A 263 6.08 -0.02 11.45
N SER A 264 5.56 0.06 10.23
CA SER A 264 6.15 0.89 9.17
C SER A 264 5.90 2.38 9.37
N ASN A 265 6.81 3.23 8.88
CA ASN A 265 6.67 4.69 8.89
C ASN A 265 5.99 5.23 7.61
N TYR A 266 4.94 4.56 7.14
CA TYR A 266 4.28 4.88 5.88
C TYR A 266 3.51 6.21 5.96
N ILE A 267 3.88 7.16 5.10
CA ILE A 267 3.19 8.44 4.95
C ILE A 267 1.89 8.20 4.18
N ALA A 268 0.76 8.21 4.89
CA ALA A 268 -0.57 8.06 4.31
C ALA A 268 -0.88 9.17 3.28
N ARG A 269 -1.50 8.78 2.16
CA ARG A 269 -2.13 9.69 1.19
C ARG A 269 -3.53 9.17 0.88
N PRO A 270 -4.57 10.01 1.04
CA PRO A 270 -5.91 9.57 0.68
C PRO A 270 -6.10 9.58 -0.83
N GLU A 271 -7.23 9.05 -1.27
CA GLU A 271 -7.61 9.04 -2.67
C GLU A 271 -7.80 10.43 -3.28
N TRP A 272 -7.74 10.48 -4.62
CA TRP A 272 -7.77 11.73 -5.39
C TRP A 272 -8.96 12.64 -5.04
N TYR A 273 -10.10 12.04 -4.72
CA TYR A 273 -11.33 12.75 -4.34
C TYR A 273 -11.33 13.27 -2.89
N PHE A 274 -10.31 12.96 -2.09
CA PHE A 274 -10.08 13.51 -0.74
C PHE A 274 -8.80 14.35 -0.63
N LEU A 275 -7.98 14.42 -1.69
CA LEU A 275 -6.73 15.21 -1.68
C LEU A 275 -6.96 16.70 -1.36
N PHE A 276 -8.08 17.29 -1.79
CA PHE A 276 -8.38 18.68 -1.45
C PHE A 276 -8.52 18.88 0.06
N LEU A 277 -9.16 17.93 0.75
CA LEU A 277 -9.37 17.99 2.19
C LEU A 277 -8.04 17.77 2.92
N PHE A 278 -7.25 16.80 2.45
CA PHE A 278 -5.90 16.56 2.96
C PHE A 278 -5.01 17.80 2.86
N GLN A 279 -5.01 18.47 1.71
CA GLN A 279 -4.24 19.69 1.53
C GLN A 279 -4.76 20.85 2.38
N LEU A 280 -6.08 20.96 2.55
CA LEU A 280 -6.68 21.95 3.45
C LEU A 280 -6.21 21.76 4.89
N LEU A 281 -6.16 20.53 5.37
CA LEU A 281 -5.78 20.21 6.74
C LEU A 281 -4.33 20.58 7.07
N LYS A 282 -3.42 20.60 6.08
CA LYS A 282 -2.03 21.06 6.30
C LYS A 282 -1.92 22.52 6.77
N TYR A 283 -2.97 23.33 6.61
CA TYR A 283 -3.00 24.73 7.06
C TYR A 283 -3.56 24.90 8.48
N PHE A 284 -4.06 23.82 9.10
CA PHE A 284 -4.64 23.84 10.43
C PHE A 284 -3.81 22.93 11.36
N GLU A 285 -3.03 23.52 12.25
CA GLU A 285 -2.18 22.80 13.20
C GLU A 285 -2.72 22.91 14.64
N GLY A 286 -2.48 21.86 15.44
CA GLY A 286 -2.85 21.82 16.86
C GLY A 286 -4.37 21.90 17.09
N GLU A 287 -4.81 22.74 18.03
CA GLU A 287 -6.23 22.87 18.38
C GLU A 287 -7.12 23.36 17.20
N LEU A 288 -6.51 23.98 16.19
CA LEU A 288 -7.23 24.44 15.00
C LEU A 288 -7.53 23.31 14.00
N GLU A 289 -6.97 22.11 14.17
CA GLU A 289 -7.23 20.96 13.31
C GLU A 289 -8.73 20.64 13.24
N VAL A 290 -9.44 20.72 14.37
CA VAL A 290 -10.91 20.54 14.46
C VAL A 290 -11.65 21.49 13.53
N VAL A 291 -11.14 22.71 13.34
CA VAL A 291 -11.74 23.71 12.45
C VAL A 291 -11.66 23.25 11.00
N GLY A 292 -10.47 22.82 10.56
CA GLY A 292 -10.24 22.32 9.20
C GLY A 292 -10.94 20.99 8.92
N ALA A 293 -10.92 20.07 9.89
CA ALA A 293 -11.41 18.71 9.78
C ALA A 293 -12.94 18.59 9.88
N ILE A 294 -13.53 19.31 10.83
CA ILE A 294 -14.94 19.11 11.20
C ILE A 294 -15.77 20.34 10.88
N ILE A 295 -15.36 21.52 11.34
CA ILE A 295 -16.22 22.72 11.29
C ILE A 295 -16.41 23.19 9.85
N ILE A 296 -15.32 23.38 9.09
CA ILE A 296 -15.40 23.87 7.70
C ILE A 296 -16.20 22.89 6.81
N PRO A 297 -15.89 21.59 6.75
CA PRO A 297 -16.67 20.65 5.95
C PRO A 297 -18.14 20.56 6.39
N SER A 298 -18.43 20.63 7.69
CA SER A 298 -19.81 20.61 8.20
C SER A 298 -20.61 21.84 7.79
N ILE A 299 -20.00 23.03 7.84
CA ILE A 299 -20.63 24.28 7.36
C ILE A 299 -20.87 24.19 5.85
N VAL A 300 -19.90 23.73 5.07
CA VAL A 300 -20.05 23.56 3.62
C VAL A 300 -21.18 22.59 3.30
N ALA A 301 -21.22 21.43 3.96
CA ALA A 301 -22.30 20.45 3.81
C ALA A 301 -23.66 21.05 4.18
N ALA A 302 -23.75 21.78 5.30
CA ALA A 302 -24.99 22.44 5.73
C ALA A 302 -25.46 23.50 4.72
N LEU A 303 -24.54 24.30 4.15
CA LEU A 303 -24.86 25.28 3.10
C LEU A 303 -25.36 24.61 1.81
N ILE A 304 -24.74 23.49 1.42
CA ILE A 304 -25.19 22.69 0.28
C ILE A 304 -26.59 22.14 0.55
N ILE A 305 -26.86 21.56 1.72
CA ILE A 305 -28.20 21.06 2.10
C ILE A 305 -29.23 22.19 2.09
N ALA A 306 -28.86 23.35 2.65
CA ALA A 306 -29.75 24.52 2.78
C ALA A 306 -29.95 25.31 1.48
N LEU A 307 -29.22 24.96 0.41
CA LEU A 307 -29.26 25.66 -0.89
C LEU A 307 -30.68 25.98 -1.41
N PRO A 308 -31.67 25.07 -1.37
CA PRO A 308 -33.02 25.36 -1.86
C PRO A 308 -33.71 26.49 -1.11
N PHE A 309 -33.34 26.71 0.15
CA PHE A 309 -33.93 27.72 1.03
C PHE A 309 -33.17 29.05 0.96
N ILE A 310 -31.89 29.03 0.60
CA ILE A 310 -31.04 30.21 0.45
C ILE A 310 -31.27 30.88 -0.92
N ASP A 311 -31.53 30.10 -1.98
CA ASP A 311 -31.74 30.65 -3.32
C ASP A 311 -33.12 31.32 -3.51
N GLY A 312 -33.15 32.63 -3.23
CA GLY A 312 -34.30 33.50 -3.40
C GLY A 312 -34.59 33.99 -4.83
N ALA A 313 -33.88 33.52 -5.87
CA ALA A 313 -34.08 34.05 -7.24
C ALA A 313 -35.52 33.85 -7.73
N LYS A 314 -36.11 34.77 -8.50
CA LYS A 314 -37.51 34.57 -8.98
C LYS A 314 -37.63 33.62 -10.18
N SER A 315 -36.51 33.28 -10.83
CA SER A 315 -36.47 32.45 -12.04
C SER A 315 -35.44 31.32 -11.90
N ARG A 316 -35.62 30.26 -12.70
CA ARG A 316 -34.64 29.15 -12.82
C ARG A 316 -33.49 29.48 -13.78
N SER A 317 -33.52 30.61 -14.48
CA SER A 317 -32.43 31.02 -15.37
C SER A 317 -31.09 31.14 -14.62
N PRO A 318 -29.99 30.54 -15.12
CA PRO A 318 -28.66 30.67 -14.53
C PRO A 318 -28.22 32.11 -14.33
N ALA A 319 -28.55 33.00 -15.28
CA ALA A 319 -28.17 34.42 -15.21
C ALA A 319 -28.77 35.14 -13.99
N LYS A 320 -29.93 34.68 -13.49
CA LYS A 320 -30.58 35.23 -12.29
C LYS A 320 -30.12 34.56 -11.00
N ARG A 321 -29.29 33.52 -11.11
CA ARG A 321 -28.72 32.74 -10.00
C ARG A 321 -27.20 32.80 -9.99
N LEU A 322 -26.63 33.80 -10.66
CA LEU A 322 -25.18 33.96 -10.80
C LEU A 322 -24.44 34.02 -9.44
N PRO A 323 -24.97 34.66 -8.37
CA PRO A 323 -24.30 34.60 -7.07
C PRO A 323 -24.19 33.17 -6.53
N VAL A 324 -25.27 32.40 -6.60
CA VAL A 324 -25.29 31.00 -6.12
C VAL A 324 -24.38 30.11 -6.96
N LEU A 325 -24.48 30.21 -8.29
CA LEU A 325 -23.62 29.45 -9.21
C LEU A 325 -22.15 29.87 -9.09
N GLY A 326 -21.89 31.16 -8.84
CA GLY A 326 -20.57 31.71 -8.60
C GLY A 326 -19.96 31.18 -7.31
N CYS A 327 -20.70 31.17 -6.19
CA CYS A 327 -20.24 30.58 -4.93
C CYS A 327 -19.95 29.08 -5.08
N PHE A 328 -20.84 28.33 -5.74
CA PHE A 328 -20.62 26.90 -5.96
C PHE A 328 -19.44 26.64 -6.90
N GLY A 329 -19.34 27.41 -7.99
CA GLY A 329 -18.22 27.36 -8.93
C GLY A 329 -16.89 27.70 -8.26
N ALA A 330 -16.85 28.69 -7.38
CA ALA A 330 -15.69 29.03 -6.57
C ALA A 330 -15.33 27.90 -5.59
N GLY A 331 -16.32 27.27 -4.96
CA GLY A 331 -16.10 26.10 -4.11
C GLY A 331 -15.49 24.92 -4.89
N LEU A 332 -16.06 24.59 -6.06
CA LEU A 332 -15.52 23.54 -6.93
C LEU A 332 -14.11 23.88 -7.45
N ALA A 333 -13.87 25.14 -7.82
CA ALA A 333 -12.55 25.62 -8.21
C ALA A 333 -11.56 25.53 -7.05
N GLY A 334 -11.98 25.81 -5.82
CA GLY A 334 -11.18 25.64 -4.61
C GLY A 334 -10.81 24.17 -4.36
N VAL A 335 -11.77 23.25 -4.51
CA VAL A 335 -11.52 21.80 -4.44
C VAL A 335 -10.48 21.38 -5.49
N ILE A 336 -10.66 21.78 -6.75
CA ILE A 336 -9.72 21.47 -7.83
C ILE A 336 -8.34 22.07 -7.53
N PHE A 337 -8.29 23.34 -7.14
CA PHE A 337 -7.06 24.05 -6.80
C PHE A 337 -6.29 23.34 -5.68
N LEU A 338 -6.96 22.97 -4.58
CA LEU A 338 -6.34 22.26 -3.46
C LEU A 338 -5.88 20.86 -3.85
N THR A 339 -6.65 20.12 -4.66
CA THR A 339 -6.22 18.81 -5.19
C THR A 339 -4.97 18.95 -6.06
N VAL A 340 -4.93 19.94 -6.95
CA VAL A 340 -3.77 20.22 -7.81
C VAL A 340 -2.57 20.65 -6.97
N MET A 341 -2.75 21.53 -5.99
CA MET A 341 -1.70 21.94 -5.06
C MET A 341 -1.16 20.76 -4.26
N SER A 342 -2.02 19.85 -3.79
CA SER A 342 -1.57 18.60 -3.13
C SER A 342 -0.70 17.79 -4.07
N SER A 343 -1.13 17.63 -5.32
CA SER A 343 -0.42 16.83 -6.32
C SER A 343 0.96 17.44 -6.62
N ILE A 344 1.03 18.76 -6.83
CA ILE A 344 2.29 19.49 -7.05
C ILE A 344 3.22 19.37 -5.83
N SER A 345 2.68 19.52 -4.63
CA SER A 345 3.43 19.36 -3.38
C SER A 345 4.00 17.95 -3.24
N ASP A 346 3.28 16.93 -3.69
CA ASP A 346 3.74 15.55 -3.63
C ASP A 346 4.82 15.27 -4.69
N PHE A 347 4.73 15.87 -5.89
CA PHE A 347 5.79 15.79 -6.92
C PHE A 347 7.09 16.52 -6.55
N GLY A 348 7.03 17.51 -5.66
CA GLY A 348 8.20 18.26 -5.21
C GLY A 348 8.91 17.68 -3.99
N ASN A 349 8.37 16.62 -3.37
CA ASN A 349 8.85 16.11 -2.09
C ASN A 349 9.57 14.77 -2.25
N GLU A 350 10.90 14.80 -2.10
CA GLU A 350 11.77 13.63 -2.29
C GLU A 350 11.40 12.45 -1.37
N ARG A 351 10.97 12.72 -0.13
CA ARG A 351 10.57 11.66 0.81
C ARG A 351 9.35 10.89 0.32
N ILE A 352 8.39 11.58 -0.30
CA ILE A 352 7.16 10.98 -0.83
C ILE A 352 7.48 10.17 -2.09
N ILE A 353 8.32 10.71 -2.96
CA ILE A 353 8.77 10.02 -4.18
C ILE A 353 9.49 8.72 -3.79
N LYS A 354 10.48 8.80 -2.89
CA LYS A 354 11.22 7.63 -2.39
C LYS A 354 10.27 6.60 -1.76
N GLN A 355 9.36 7.03 -0.89
CA GLN A 355 8.39 6.11 -0.29
C GLN A 355 7.48 5.46 -1.33
N LYS A 356 7.05 6.19 -2.36
CA LYS A 356 6.20 5.64 -3.42
C LYS A 356 6.96 4.58 -4.22
N GLU A 357 8.20 4.87 -4.60
CA GLU A 357 9.07 3.90 -5.29
C GLU A 357 9.35 2.66 -4.43
N GLU A 358 9.65 2.86 -3.14
CA GLU A 358 9.84 1.76 -2.18
C GLU A 358 8.57 0.93 -2.01
N SER A 359 7.42 1.58 -1.89
CA SER A 359 6.12 0.91 -1.77
C SER A 359 5.76 0.11 -3.03
N GLU A 360 6.06 0.64 -4.22
CA GLU A 360 5.87 -0.08 -5.49
C GLU A 360 6.82 -1.29 -5.58
N LYS A 361 8.10 -1.14 -5.21
CA LYS A 361 9.06 -2.26 -5.15
C LYS A 361 8.61 -3.35 -4.18
N LEU A 362 8.23 -2.97 -2.96
CA LEU A 362 7.75 -3.91 -1.94
C LEU A 362 6.46 -4.61 -2.37
N ALA A 363 5.56 -3.91 -3.08
CA ALA A 363 4.36 -4.52 -3.64
C ALA A 363 4.70 -5.60 -4.68
N HIS A 364 5.64 -5.32 -5.59
CA HIS A 364 6.10 -6.29 -6.58
C HIS A 364 6.74 -7.52 -5.92
N VAL A 365 7.64 -7.30 -4.96
CA VAL A 365 8.27 -8.40 -4.19
C VAL A 365 7.21 -9.21 -3.45
N ALA A 366 6.24 -8.58 -2.78
CA ALA A 366 5.19 -9.29 -2.08
C ALA A 366 4.33 -10.16 -3.02
N VAL A 367 3.99 -9.67 -4.21
CA VAL A 367 3.24 -10.41 -5.24
C VAL A 367 4.05 -11.60 -5.74
N GLU A 368 5.34 -11.41 -6.03
CA GLU A 368 6.23 -12.49 -6.48
C GLU A 368 6.40 -13.56 -5.40
N LEU A 369 6.64 -13.16 -4.15
CA LEU A 369 6.76 -14.10 -3.03
C LEU A 369 5.45 -14.83 -2.72
N ALA A 370 4.30 -14.22 -3.01
CA ALA A 370 3.00 -14.85 -2.84
C ALA A 370 2.74 -15.99 -3.85
N GLU A 371 3.49 -16.08 -4.95
CA GLU A 371 3.46 -17.23 -5.86
C GLU A 371 3.88 -18.53 -5.16
N ASN A 372 4.77 -18.44 -4.17
CA ASN A 372 5.19 -19.55 -3.32
C ASN A 372 4.16 -19.89 -2.22
N GLY A 373 3.01 -19.24 -2.22
CA GLY A 373 1.94 -19.39 -1.24
C GLY A 373 2.02 -18.34 -0.13
N ILE A 374 0.88 -18.07 0.52
CA ILE A 374 0.80 -17.11 1.63
C ILE A 374 0.67 -17.92 2.92
N LEU A 375 1.54 -17.65 3.89
CA LEU A 375 1.55 -18.43 5.12
C LEU A 375 0.34 -18.07 6.00
N PRO A 376 -0.14 -19.00 6.86
CA PRO A 376 -1.32 -18.77 7.71
C PRO A 376 -1.17 -17.65 8.75
N GLN A 377 0.04 -17.14 8.95
CA GLN A 377 0.32 -16.03 9.87
C GLN A 377 -0.19 -14.68 9.33
N GLY A 378 -0.50 -14.61 8.03
CA GLY A 378 -1.19 -13.49 7.40
C GLY A 378 -0.40 -12.83 6.28
N GLY A 379 -0.97 -11.80 5.64
CA GLY A 379 -0.36 -11.15 4.47
C GLY A 379 1.12 -10.80 4.63
N ILE A 380 1.52 -10.18 5.75
CA ILE A 380 2.92 -9.75 5.98
C ILE A 380 3.93 -10.91 6.01
N SER A 381 3.46 -12.12 6.34
CA SER A 381 4.33 -13.30 6.36
C SER A 381 4.77 -13.76 4.97
N VAL A 382 4.23 -13.18 3.90
CA VAL A 382 4.69 -13.43 2.53
C VAL A 382 6.19 -13.14 2.37
N PHE A 383 6.71 -12.13 3.07
CA PHE A 383 8.13 -11.82 3.04
C PHE A 383 8.99 -12.92 3.69
N GLN A 384 8.41 -13.81 4.50
CA GLN A 384 9.12 -14.98 5.04
C GLN A 384 9.39 -16.08 4.00
N ASN A 385 8.79 -15.95 2.81
CA ASN A 385 9.15 -16.78 1.66
C ASN A 385 10.46 -16.31 1.00
N ASP A 386 10.89 -15.07 1.25
CA ASP A 386 12.23 -14.62 0.88
C ASP A 386 13.22 -15.11 1.94
N PRO A 387 14.21 -15.94 1.54
CA PRO A 387 15.22 -16.41 2.47
C PRO A 387 16.09 -15.28 3.04
N LEU A 388 16.33 -14.21 2.29
CA LEU A 388 17.14 -13.07 2.73
C LEU A 388 16.38 -12.22 3.74
N TYR A 389 15.13 -11.86 3.45
CA TYR A 389 14.27 -11.16 4.41
C TYR A 389 14.11 -11.99 5.69
N SER A 390 13.88 -13.30 5.57
CA SER A 390 13.79 -14.19 6.73
C SER A 390 15.11 -14.20 7.53
N GLY A 391 16.24 -14.25 6.84
CA GLY A 391 17.57 -14.21 7.45
C GLY A 391 17.82 -12.92 8.21
N GLU A 392 17.48 -11.78 7.62
CA GLU A 392 17.58 -10.47 8.26
C GLU A 392 16.69 -10.39 9.51
N GLN A 393 15.44 -10.88 9.45
CA GLN A 393 14.54 -10.88 10.61
C GLN A 393 15.09 -11.76 11.75
N LEU A 394 15.60 -12.95 11.44
CA LEU A 394 16.23 -13.82 12.44
C LEU A 394 17.47 -13.15 13.04
N PHE A 395 18.30 -12.50 12.21
CA PHE A 395 19.46 -11.74 12.66
C PHE A 395 19.06 -10.60 13.60
N ARG A 396 18.06 -9.80 13.22
CA ARG A 396 17.55 -8.69 14.04
C ARG A 396 16.89 -9.17 15.34
N GLN A 397 16.25 -10.32 15.35
CA GLN A 397 15.59 -10.85 16.56
C GLN A 397 16.57 -11.51 17.55
N HIS A 398 17.63 -12.13 17.04
CA HIS A 398 18.46 -13.03 17.84
C HIS A 398 19.93 -12.67 17.91
N CYS A 399 20.46 -11.89 16.98
CA CYS A 399 21.89 -11.63 16.82
C CYS A 399 22.25 -10.14 17.02
N ILE A 400 21.42 -9.20 16.56
CA ILE A 400 21.71 -7.75 16.61
C ILE A 400 21.83 -7.19 18.03
N VAL A 401 21.32 -7.91 19.05
CA VAL A 401 21.48 -7.51 20.45
C VAL A 401 22.95 -7.55 20.88
N CYS A 402 23.74 -8.44 20.28
CA CYS A 402 25.16 -8.60 20.59
C CYS A 402 26.07 -8.06 19.48
N HIS A 403 25.69 -8.30 18.21
CA HIS A 403 26.44 -7.87 17.04
C HIS A 403 26.07 -6.47 16.59
N ASN A 404 27.05 -5.75 16.06
CA ASN A 404 26.81 -4.53 15.29
C ASN A 404 26.60 -4.89 13.81
N PHE A 405 25.70 -4.16 13.16
CA PHE A 405 25.50 -4.20 11.72
C PHE A 405 25.06 -2.81 11.25
N GLU A 406 25.83 -2.20 10.35
CA GLU A 406 25.59 -0.87 9.79
C GLU A 406 25.38 0.21 10.86
N GLY A 407 26.14 0.13 11.95
CA GLY A 407 26.06 1.08 13.06
C GLY A 407 24.90 0.86 14.03
N ALA A 408 24.08 -0.17 13.82
CA ALA A 408 23.00 -0.57 14.71
C ALA A 408 23.31 -1.88 15.45
N GLY A 409 22.83 -2.00 16.70
CA GLY A 409 22.96 -3.22 17.49
C GLY A 409 23.89 -3.13 18.70
N GLY A 410 24.35 -4.28 19.16
CA GLY A 410 25.26 -4.43 20.29
C GLY A 410 26.72 -4.23 19.92
N ASN A 411 27.58 -4.18 20.94
CA ASN A 411 29.04 -4.15 20.80
C ASN A 411 29.71 -5.23 21.68
N SER A 412 28.93 -6.21 22.15
CA SER A 412 29.45 -7.33 22.94
C SER A 412 29.96 -8.48 22.06
N ALA A 413 29.73 -8.43 20.76
CA ALA A 413 30.22 -9.37 19.75
C ALA A 413 30.76 -8.60 18.52
N PRO A 414 31.38 -9.27 17.54
CA PRO A 414 31.96 -8.62 16.35
C PRO A 414 30.94 -7.80 15.56
N ASP A 415 31.42 -6.72 14.95
CA ASP A 415 30.72 -5.99 13.91
C ASP A 415 30.73 -6.80 12.62
N LEU A 416 29.53 -7.18 12.18
CA LEU A 416 29.31 -8.01 11.01
C LEU A 416 29.11 -7.19 9.74
N THR A 417 29.21 -5.86 9.81
CA THR A 417 29.19 -4.98 8.65
C THR A 417 30.33 -5.36 7.71
N ALA A 418 29.97 -5.79 6.49
CA ALA A 418 30.89 -6.29 5.48
C ALA A 418 31.79 -7.46 5.96
N TYR A 419 31.28 -8.30 6.88
CA TYR A 419 31.97 -9.51 7.32
C TYR A 419 32.43 -10.38 6.14
N ASN A 420 33.63 -10.96 6.25
CA ASN A 420 34.23 -11.81 5.23
C ASN A 420 34.41 -11.13 3.86
N THR A 421 34.60 -9.81 3.84
CA THR A 421 35.09 -9.08 2.66
C THR A 421 36.59 -8.84 2.75
N LYS A 422 37.26 -8.58 1.61
CA LYS A 422 38.69 -8.26 1.58
C LYS A 422 39.06 -7.10 2.53
N PRO A 423 38.34 -5.95 2.55
CA PRO A 423 38.63 -4.89 3.52
C PRO A 423 38.45 -5.31 4.98
N TRP A 424 37.44 -6.12 5.28
CA TRP A 424 37.18 -6.61 6.64
C TRP A 424 38.32 -7.51 7.11
N LEU A 425 38.76 -8.46 6.28
CA LEU A 425 39.84 -9.40 6.61
C LEU A 425 41.20 -8.70 6.71
N VAL A 426 41.52 -7.79 5.78
CA VAL A 426 42.75 -6.97 5.84
C VAL A 426 42.79 -6.18 7.15
N GLY A 427 41.70 -5.49 7.49
CA GLY A 427 41.63 -4.73 8.73
C GLY A 427 41.69 -5.62 9.98
N PHE A 428 41.16 -6.84 9.92
CA PHE A 428 41.23 -7.82 11.00
C PHE A 428 42.66 -8.26 11.28
N PHE A 429 43.44 -8.62 10.25
CA PHE A 429 44.83 -9.04 10.45
C PHE A 429 45.75 -7.90 10.90
N GLN A 430 45.47 -6.67 10.46
CA GLN A 430 46.22 -5.48 10.86
C GLN A 430 45.94 -5.04 12.30
N ASN A 431 44.72 -5.24 12.80
CA ASN A 431 44.34 -4.86 14.15
C ASN A 431 43.29 -5.81 14.74
N PRO A 432 43.68 -7.07 15.07
CA PRO A 432 42.72 -8.09 15.50
C PRO A 432 42.09 -7.77 16.85
N ASN A 433 42.78 -6.98 17.69
CA ASN A 433 42.31 -6.57 19.02
C ASN A 433 41.36 -5.36 18.98
N SER A 434 41.02 -4.85 17.78
CA SER A 434 40.02 -3.81 17.66
C SER A 434 38.66 -4.31 18.15
N PRO A 435 37.90 -3.49 18.92
CA PRO A 435 36.52 -3.83 19.31
C PRO A 435 35.61 -4.16 18.12
N LYS A 436 35.98 -3.78 16.89
CA LYS A 436 35.27 -4.16 15.68
C LYS A 436 35.20 -5.67 15.48
N TYR A 437 36.24 -6.43 15.82
CA TYR A 437 36.37 -7.84 15.40
C TYR A 437 36.07 -8.86 16.49
N TYR A 438 36.14 -8.46 17.76
CA TYR A 438 35.76 -9.30 18.90
C TYR A 438 34.75 -8.61 19.84
N GLY A 439 34.28 -7.40 19.53
CA GLY A 439 33.44 -6.64 20.44
C GLY A 439 34.15 -6.34 21.76
N ASN A 440 33.39 -6.31 22.84
CA ASN A 440 33.89 -6.24 24.22
C ASN A 440 34.12 -7.63 24.84
N THR A 441 34.25 -8.70 24.03
CA THR A 441 34.58 -10.02 24.57
C THR A 441 36.01 -10.02 25.14
N LYS A 442 36.27 -10.88 26.13
CA LYS A 442 37.58 -10.98 26.79
C LYS A 442 38.57 -11.87 26.02
N LEU A 443 38.36 -12.07 24.73
CA LEU A 443 39.12 -12.97 23.88
C LEU A 443 40.36 -12.25 23.30
N ASP A 444 41.37 -11.98 24.13
CA ASP A 444 42.66 -11.41 23.71
C ASP A 444 43.64 -12.50 23.20
N PHE A 445 43.17 -13.40 22.32
CA PHE A 445 43.96 -14.59 21.93
C PHE A 445 44.69 -14.47 20.58
N MET A 446 44.30 -13.54 19.72
CA MET A 446 44.94 -13.36 18.41
C MET A 446 45.96 -12.22 18.44
N PRO A 447 47.27 -12.51 18.32
CA PRO A 447 48.28 -11.46 18.32
C PRO A 447 48.20 -10.63 17.03
N GLU A 448 48.64 -9.38 17.11
CA GLU A 448 48.81 -8.53 15.94
C GLU A 448 49.96 -9.08 15.09
N TYR A 449 49.69 -9.38 13.82
CA TYR A 449 50.69 -9.86 12.87
C TYR A 449 51.10 -8.74 11.94
N LYS A 450 52.41 -8.54 11.77
CA LYS A 450 52.98 -7.58 10.80
C LYS A 450 53.01 -8.14 9.38
N LEU A 451 51.90 -8.71 8.95
CA LEU A 451 51.69 -9.13 7.57
C LEU A 451 51.32 -7.88 6.77
N GLU A 452 52.18 -7.49 5.82
CA GLU A 452 51.98 -6.31 4.97
C GLU A 452 52.21 -6.67 3.50
N GLY A 453 51.65 -5.87 2.59
CA GLY A 453 51.87 -6.04 1.14
C GLY A 453 51.24 -7.31 0.56
N ASP A 454 51.98 -7.98 -0.32
CA ASP A 454 51.48 -9.09 -1.12
C ASP A 454 51.10 -10.31 -0.26
N ASP A 455 51.86 -10.62 0.79
CA ASP A 455 51.60 -11.78 1.66
C ASP A 455 50.25 -11.66 2.39
N LEU A 456 49.91 -10.46 2.86
CA LEU A 456 48.59 -10.23 3.45
C LEU A 456 47.48 -10.38 2.41
N SER A 457 47.68 -9.86 1.20
CA SER A 457 46.70 -10.01 0.12
C SER A 457 46.50 -11.48 -0.24
N TYR A 458 47.57 -12.26 -0.42
CA TYR A 458 47.49 -13.68 -0.75
C TYR A 458 46.83 -14.50 0.35
N LEU A 459 47.11 -14.20 1.63
CA LEU A 459 46.44 -14.85 2.76
C LEU A 459 44.94 -14.56 2.76
N VAL A 460 44.55 -13.30 2.55
CA VAL A 460 43.14 -12.91 2.49
C VAL A 460 42.44 -13.55 1.29
N ASP A 461 43.06 -13.53 0.11
CA ASP A 461 42.50 -14.14 -1.10
C ASP A 461 42.36 -15.67 -0.93
N PHE A 462 43.31 -16.31 -0.24
CA PHE A 462 43.23 -17.73 0.12
C PHE A 462 42.07 -18.02 1.07
N LEU A 463 41.87 -17.22 2.13
CA LEU A 463 40.75 -17.39 3.07
C LEU A 463 39.40 -17.12 2.41
N LEU A 464 39.32 -16.13 1.52
CA LEU A 464 38.10 -15.87 0.74
C LEU A 464 37.78 -17.05 -0.20
N ALA A 465 38.80 -17.67 -0.79
CA ALA A 465 38.61 -18.86 -1.62
C ALA A 465 38.09 -20.07 -0.82
N GLN A 466 38.37 -20.17 0.48
CA GLN A 466 37.82 -21.22 1.36
C GLN A 466 36.31 -21.09 1.58
N ALA A 467 35.76 -19.87 1.49
CA ALA A 467 34.34 -19.64 1.69
C ALA A 467 33.48 -20.27 0.58
N GLU A 468 34.05 -20.47 -0.61
CA GLU A 468 33.41 -21.16 -1.73
C GLU A 468 33.67 -22.67 -1.68
N SER A 469 33.13 -23.37 -0.68
CA SER A 469 33.43 -24.78 -0.38
C SER A 469 33.19 -25.77 -1.55
N ASP A 470 32.41 -25.38 -2.55
CA ASP A 470 32.07 -26.19 -3.73
C ASP A 470 33.04 -25.99 -4.91
N LYS A 471 33.97 -25.03 -4.83
CA LYS A 471 34.98 -24.77 -5.86
C LYS A 471 36.36 -25.24 -5.41
N GLU A 472 37.11 -25.82 -6.34
CA GLU A 472 38.50 -26.17 -6.09
C GLU A 472 39.34 -24.88 -6.04
N ILE A 473 40.02 -24.65 -4.91
CA ILE A 473 40.92 -23.51 -4.73
C ILE A 473 42.11 -23.67 -5.69
N ASP A 474 42.49 -22.57 -6.35
CA ASP A 474 43.65 -22.54 -7.22
C ASP A 474 44.89 -23.16 -6.53
N PRO A 475 45.57 -24.14 -7.16
CA PRO A 475 46.67 -24.86 -6.51
C PRO A 475 47.84 -23.98 -6.09
N VAL A 476 48.10 -22.89 -6.82
CA VAL A 476 49.17 -21.94 -6.47
C VAL A 476 48.75 -21.13 -5.27
N LEU A 477 47.53 -20.57 -5.28
CA LEU A 477 46.96 -19.82 -4.15
C LEU A 477 46.91 -20.68 -2.88
N LYS A 478 46.44 -21.93 -2.99
CA LYS A 478 46.41 -22.89 -1.87
C LYS A 478 47.81 -23.13 -1.31
N LYS A 479 48.79 -23.37 -2.19
CA LYS A 479 50.15 -23.66 -1.73
C LYS A 479 50.81 -22.44 -1.08
N THR A 480 50.61 -21.26 -1.64
CA THR A 480 51.10 -19.99 -1.09
C THR A 480 50.46 -19.70 0.27
N GLY A 481 49.14 -19.87 0.39
CA GLY A 481 48.42 -19.71 1.65
C GLY A 481 48.92 -20.65 2.76
N GLU A 482 49.16 -21.92 2.44
CA GLU A 482 49.75 -22.90 3.36
C GLU A 482 51.12 -22.46 3.88
N ILE A 483 51.97 -21.93 3.00
CA ILE A 483 53.31 -21.43 3.37
C ILE A 483 53.17 -20.23 4.31
N ILE A 484 52.32 -19.27 3.98
CA ILE A 484 52.10 -18.07 4.80
C ILE A 484 51.58 -18.45 6.19
N LEU A 485 50.60 -19.36 6.29
CA LEU A 485 50.08 -19.86 7.56
C LEU A 485 51.16 -20.54 8.42
N GLN A 486 52.08 -21.27 7.78
CA GLN A 486 53.16 -21.96 8.47
C GLN A 486 54.25 -21.00 8.94
N GLU A 487 54.73 -20.12 8.06
CA GLU A 487 55.84 -19.20 8.34
C GLU A 487 55.48 -18.14 9.38
N ASN A 488 54.21 -17.71 9.40
CA ASN A 488 53.72 -16.74 10.38
C ASN A 488 53.18 -17.39 11.65
N GLY A 489 53.31 -18.71 11.80
CA GLY A 489 52.94 -19.42 13.03
C GLY A 489 51.44 -19.55 13.27
N CYS A 490 50.56 -19.23 12.31
CA CYS A 490 49.10 -19.32 12.47
C CYS A 490 48.65 -20.74 12.85
N ASN A 491 49.35 -21.76 12.34
CA ASN A 491 49.10 -23.17 12.64
C ASN A 491 49.35 -23.55 14.12
N SER A 492 49.96 -22.69 14.96
CA SER A 492 50.06 -22.98 16.39
C SER A 492 48.70 -22.92 17.10
N CYS A 493 47.77 -22.14 16.56
CA CYS A 493 46.44 -21.92 17.14
C CYS A 493 45.32 -22.48 16.27
N HIS A 494 45.43 -22.32 14.95
CA HIS A 494 44.45 -22.75 13.98
C HIS A 494 44.76 -24.13 13.41
N ALA A 495 43.72 -24.92 13.17
CA ALA A 495 43.80 -26.13 12.37
C ALA A 495 43.53 -25.81 10.90
N TYR A 496 44.25 -26.48 10.00
CA TYR A 496 43.99 -26.51 8.57
C TYR A 496 44.49 -27.83 7.97
N ASP A 497 43.69 -28.49 7.13
CA ASP A 497 44.01 -29.79 6.51
C ASP A 497 44.45 -30.85 7.54
N GLY A 498 43.78 -30.87 8.70
CA GLY A 498 44.07 -31.77 9.82
C GLY A 498 45.40 -31.51 10.55
N LYS A 499 46.08 -30.39 10.26
CA LYS A 499 47.34 -29.98 10.90
C LYS A 499 47.16 -28.69 11.68
N GLY A 500 47.88 -28.55 12.79
CA GLY A 500 47.91 -27.32 13.59
C GLY A 500 47.26 -27.44 14.97
N GLY A 501 46.90 -26.30 15.56
CA GLY A 501 46.35 -26.17 16.90
C GLY A 501 44.82 -26.27 16.93
N GLY A 502 44.24 -26.30 18.14
CA GLY A 502 42.79 -26.29 18.35
C GLY A 502 42.36 -25.25 19.39
N LEU A 503 43.13 -24.16 19.49
CA LEU A 503 42.85 -23.03 20.39
C LEU A 503 42.00 -21.97 19.70
N ALA A 504 42.03 -21.92 18.37
CA ALA A 504 41.27 -20.99 17.54
C ALA A 504 40.50 -21.75 16.45
N PRO A 505 39.49 -21.13 15.82
CA PRO A 505 38.65 -21.79 14.82
C PRO A 505 39.45 -22.41 13.67
N THR A 506 38.98 -23.54 13.15
CA THR A 506 39.54 -24.15 11.94
C THR A 506 39.43 -23.20 10.75
N LEU A 507 40.49 -23.18 9.93
CA LEU A 507 40.51 -22.45 8.67
C LEU A 507 39.98 -23.31 7.50
N ASP A 508 39.70 -24.60 7.75
CA ASP A 508 39.07 -25.48 6.76
C ASP A 508 37.68 -24.95 6.40
N ALA A 509 37.49 -24.61 5.12
CA ALA A 509 36.25 -24.02 4.61
C ALA A 509 35.80 -22.77 5.38
N PHE A 510 36.76 -21.96 5.87
CA PHE A 510 36.50 -20.75 6.65
C PHE A 510 35.42 -19.87 6.00
N ALA A 511 34.45 -19.44 6.81
CA ALA A 511 33.32 -18.59 6.40
C ALA A 511 32.44 -19.13 5.26
N SER A 512 32.58 -20.40 4.87
CA SER A 512 31.62 -21.09 4.00
C SER A 512 30.26 -21.23 4.69
N ASP A 513 29.22 -21.48 3.90
CA ASP A 513 27.88 -21.76 4.40
C ASP A 513 27.87 -22.89 5.46
N LYS A 514 28.59 -23.99 5.19
CA LYS A 514 28.73 -25.09 6.15
C LYS A 514 29.43 -24.64 7.44
N TRP A 515 30.51 -23.89 7.31
CA TRP A 515 31.29 -23.41 8.46
C TRP A 515 30.46 -22.47 9.34
N LEU A 516 29.76 -21.50 8.74
CA LEU A 516 28.91 -20.55 9.46
C LEU A 516 27.72 -21.22 10.13
N ARG A 517 27.08 -22.20 9.46
CA ARG A 517 26.01 -23.00 10.06
C ARG A 517 26.49 -23.75 11.29
N SER A 518 27.61 -24.46 11.18
CA SER A 518 28.17 -25.22 12.29
C SER A 518 28.58 -24.31 13.46
N LEU A 519 29.14 -23.13 13.17
CA LEU A 519 29.45 -22.12 14.19
C LEU A 519 28.19 -21.63 14.91
N ILE A 520 27.11 -21.34 14.18
CA ILE A 520 25.86 -20.82 14.78
C ILE A 520 25.11 -21.91 15.55
N GLU A 521 25.11 -23.14 15.03
CA GLU A 521 24.49 -24.28 15.68
C GLU A 521 25.12 -24.55 17.05
N ASP A 522 26.46 -24.60 17.11
CA ASP A 522 27.19 -24.82 18.35
C ASP A 522 28.61 -24.21 18.28
N PRO A 523 28.79 -22.96 18.73
CA PRO A 523 30.10 -22.29 18.70
C PRO A 523 31.07 -22.85 19.76
N GLY A 524 30.56 -23.67 20.69
CA GLY A 524 31.34 -24.34 21.73
C GLY A 524 32.04 -25.63 21.27
N GLN A 525 31.95 -26.00 19.99
CA GLN A 525 32.70 -27.12 19.43
C GLN A 525 34.20 -26.85 19.45
N LYS A 526 35.00 -27.92 19.57
CA LYS A 526 36.47 -27.86 19.58
C LYS A 526 37.06 -27.25 18.31
N GLU A 527 36.34 -27.36 17.19
CA GLU A 527 36.73 -26.81 15.89
C GLU A 527 36.53 -25.28 15.81
N PHE A 528 35.88 -24.66 16.79
CA PHE A 528 35.64 -23.22 16.89
C PHE A 528 36.31 -22.64 18.15
N PHE A 529 35.52 -22.14 19.11
CA PHE A 529 36.03 -21.46 20.30
C PHE A 529 36.02 -22.35 21.55
N GLY A 530 35.45 -23.56 21.48
CA GLY A 530 35.42 -24.50 22.60
C GLY A 530 34.83 -23.88 23.87
N GLN A 531 35.55 -24.05 24.99
CA GLN A 531 35.17 -23.47 26.29
C GLN A 531 35.25 -21.93 26.36
N PHE A 532 35.83 -21.28 25.34
CA PHE A 532 35.97 -19.82 25.27
C PHE A 532 34.81 -19.16 24.51
N SER A 533 33.84 -19.94 24.03
CA SER A 533 32.66 -19.38 23.38
C SER A 533 31.70 -18.74 24.37
N ASP A 534 31.58 -17.41 24.33
CA ASP A 534 30.50 -16.67 24.98
C ASP A 534 29.23 -16.57 24.10
N MET A 535 29.33 -17.00 22.83
CA MET A 535 28.19 -17.04 21.92
C MET A 535 27.26 -18.22 22.28
N PRO A 536 25.94 -18.00 22.41
CA PRO A 536 25.00 -19.08 22.69
C PRO A 536 24.87 -20.03 21.49
N ALA A 537 24.66 -21.33 21.77
CA ALA A 537 24.31 -22.31 20.74
C ALA A 537 22.86 -22.11 20.29
N TYR A 538 22.62 -22.13 18.97
CA TYR A 538 21.29 -21.94 18.40
C TYR A 538 20.64 -23.21 17.85
N LYS A 539 21.33 -24.36 17.89
CA LYS A 539 20.76 -25.66 17.50
C LYS A 539 19.37 -25.88 18.12
N ASP A 540 19.20 -25.63 19.41
CA ASP A 540 17.93 -25.86 20.11
C ASP A 540 16.91 -24.72 19.95
N ARG A 541 17.35 -23.54 19.50
CA ARG A 541 16.48 -22.37 19.29
C ARG A 541 15.83 -22.37 17.91
N PHE A 542 16.47 -23.00 16.92
CA PHE A 542 15.94 -23.12 15.56
C PHE A 542 15.22 -24.45 15.28
N LEU A 543 15.22 -25.42 16.22
CA LEU A 543 14.61 -26.76 16.11
C LEU A 543 13.07 -26.82 16.16
N GLY A 544 12.38 -25.76 15.73
CA GLY A 544 11.02 -25.88 15.23
C GLY A 544 11.05 -26.34 13.78
N LYS A 545 10.29 -27.37 13.40
CA LYS A 545 10.17 -27.99 12.04
C LYS A 545 9.96 -27.04 10.83
N ARG A 546 10.04 -25.71 10.99
CA ARG A 546 9.81 -24.67 9.97
C ARG A 546 11.05 -23.91 9.53
N TYR A 547 12.16 -24.01 10.23
CA TYR A 547 13.37 -23.27 9.89
C TYR A 547 14.38 -24.22 9.28
N ASP A 548 14.36 -24.36 7.95
CA ASP A 548 15.56 -24.78 7.25
C ASP A 548 16.59 -23.67 7.46
N ILE A 549 17.49 -23.91 8.41
CA ILE A 549 18.62 -23.05 8.77
C ILE A 549 19.40 -22.67 7.49
N GLY A 550 19.38 -23.54 6.48
CA GLY A 550 20.24 -23.41 5.34
C GLY A 550 19.86 -22.40 4.28
N SER A 551 18.60 -22.38 3.85
CA SER A 551 18.15 -21.38 2.89
C SER A 551 18.18 -19.96 3.46
N LYS A 552 17.99 -19.80 4.79
CA LYS A 552 17.75 -18.51 5.45
C LYS A 552 19.00 -17.83 6.05
N LEU A 553 20.11 -18.54 6.19
CA LEU A 553 21.39 -17.96 6.61
C LEU A 553 22.20 -17.31 5.48
N SER A 554 21.70 -17.43 4.24
CA SER A 554 22.26 -16.79 3.05
C SER A 554 22.49 -15.29 3.23
N TYR A 555 21.71 -14.61 4.09
CA TYR A 555 21.90 -13.18 4.37
C TYR A 555 23.32 -12.84 4.86
N LEU A 556 23.97 -13.70 5.65
CA LEU A 556 25.33 -13.46 6.14
C LEU A 556 26.41 -13.80 5.09
N THR A 557 26.16 -14.77 4.21
CA THR A 557 27.11 -15.22 3.18
C THR A 557 26.99 -14.48 1.85
N THR A 558 25.82 -13.93 1.51
CA THR A 558 25.53 -13.35 0.19
C THR A 558 25.81 -11.84 0.12
N ASN A 559 26.54 -11.29 1.09
CA ASN A 559 26.80 -9.85 1.22
C ASN A 559 27.76 -9.23 0.19
N ILE A 560 28.29 -9.98 -0.79
CA ILE A 560 29.17 -9.41 -1.82
C ILE A 560 28.44 -9.24 -3.16
N GLU A 561 27.74 -10.27 -3.65
CA GLU A 561 27.05 -10.17 -4.95
C GLU A 561 25.72 -9.42 -4.87
N LEU A 562 24.99 -9.49 -3.75
CA LEU A 562 23.71 -8.79 -3.59
C LEU A 562 23.87 -7.33 -3.15
N ALA A 563 24.94 -6.99 -2.43
CA ALA A 563 25.32 -5.59 -2.16
C ALA A 563 25.59 -4.80 -3.46
N LEU A 564 26.09 -5.49 -4.50
CA LEU A 564 26.29 -4.92 -5.83
C LEU A 564 25.00 -4.81 -6.67
N GLN A 565 23.96 -5.58 -6.33
CA GLN A 565 22.66 -5.60 -7.04
C GLN A 565 21.61 -4.67 -6.41
N ARG A 566 21.79 -4.22 -5.16
CA ARG A 566 20.94 -3.23 -4.50
C ARG A 566 21.44 -1.80 -4.79
N PRO A 567 20.64 -0.91 -5.41
CA PRO A 567 21.08 0.44 -5.80
C PRO A 567 21.51 1.32 -4.62
N ASP A 568 20.84 1.17 -3.47
CA ASP A 568 21.10 1.81 -2.19
C ASP A 568 22.45 1.39 -1.59
N MET A 569 22.72 0.08 -1.59
CA MET A 569 23.99 -0.45 -1.08
C MET A 569 25.15 -0.20 -2.05
N ARG A 570 24.90 -0.09 -3.36
CA ARG A 570 25.92 0.25 -4.36
C ARG A 570 26.45 1.67 -4.17
N GLU A 571 25.58 2.63 -3.88
CA GLU A 571 25.94 4.03 -3.58
C GLU A 571 26.75 4.13 -2.28
N GLU A 572 26.32 3.45 -1.21
CA GLU A 572 27.04 3.46 0.07
C GLU A 572 28.37 2.71 0.02
N LEU A 573 28.43 1.58 -0.70
CA LEU A 573 29.68 0.88 -0.97
C LEU A 573 30.62 1.72 -1.84
N LEU A 574 30.09 2.50 -2.80
CA LEU A 574 30.88 3.45 -3.59
C LEU A 574 31.39 4.64 -2.77
N VAL A 575 30.60 5.15 -1.82
CA VAL A 575 31.04 6.18 -0.87
C VAL A 575 32.12 5.64 0.05
N PHE A 576 31.92 4.46 0.63
CA PHE A 576 32.89 3.77 1.47
C PHE A 576 34.19 3.47 0.71
N LEU A 577 34.12 2.98 -0.53
CA LEU A 577 35.29 2.74 -1.38
C LEU A 577 36.00 4.04 -1.81
N LYS A 578 35.26 5.14 -2.03
CA LYS A 578 35.85 6.47 -2.31
C LYS A 578 36.57 7.05 -1.08
N GLU A 579 36.02 6.84 0.11
CA GLU A 579 36.66 7.24 1.38
C GLU A 579 37.90 6.39 1.69
N LEU A 580 37.89 5.09 1.34
CA LEU A 580 39.00 4.19 1.62
C LEU A 580 40.18 4.31 0.64
N ILE A 581 39.93 4.65 -0.64
CA ILE A 581 40.94 4.59 -1.72
C ILE A 581 41.37 6.00 -2.19
N GLY A 582 40.67 7.06 -1.77
CA GLY A 582 40.81 8.40 -2.37
C GLY A 582 40.30 8.43 -3.83
N GLU A 583 40.13 9.62 -4.41
CA GLU A 583 39.36 9.89 -5.66
C GLU A 583 39.71 9.11 -6.95
N LYS A 584 40.58 8.10 -6.94
CA LYS A 584 40.90 7.29 -8.12
C LYS A 584 40.36 5.87 -8.01
N LEU A 585 39.06 5.71 -8.30
CA LEU A 585 38.52 4.43 -8.73
C LEU A 585 38.96 4.12 -10.17
N PRO A 586 39.43 2.91 -10.49
CA PRO A 586 39.68 2.50 -11.88
C PRO A 586 38.37 2.41 -12.66
N THR A 587 38.38 2.89 -13.90
CA THR A 587 37.24 3.02 -14.83
C THR A 587 36.56 1.69 -15.21
N SER A 588 37.03 0.55 -14.72
CA SER A 588 36.42 -0.76 -14.96
C SER A 588 35.29 -1.11 -14.00
N LEU A 589 34.99 -0.25 -13.01
CA LEU A 589 33.97 -0.47 -11.97
C LEU A 589 32.82 0.57 -11.96
N THR A 590 32.85 1.55 -12.86
CA THR A 590 31.67 2.39 -13.22
C THR A 590 30.87 1.72 -14.31
#